data_AF-A0A832N8H3-F1
#
_entry.id   AF-A0A832N8H3-F1
#
_cell.length_a   1.000
_cell.length_b   1.000
_cell.length_c   1.000
_cell.angle_alpha   90.00
_cell.angle_beta   90.00
_cell.angle_gamma   90.00
#
_symmetry.space_group_name_H-M   'P 1'
#
loop_
_entity.id
_entity.type
_entity.pdbx_description
1 polymer ?
#
loop_
_entity_poly.entity_id
_entity_poly.type
_entity_poly.pdbx_seq_one_letter_code
_entity_poly.pdbx_strand_id
1 'polypeptide(L)'
;MLWGLLLAWRMAFGGAEVWQIREDFSSYPEGSPAAPVWETTGIEWEVRQGEFVAAEGEKTFALLARAPQGRFVVVEATLRVEASLHREWKVAGLVLWQNAHNYWHLALVEAPESLQRRHFVELVESLEGRWLAQSEAETRLTMTEGFGADFDWHYGRPYRLRLELTPEGIRGTVRELDGTERARLAFRFDHPRAVTFGKPGLDSGGFRAAFDDVVAQVKEVVPMGEERKGYPPFAVKGDPARRARATGFFRVEEQQGRWWLFTPQGEAFYILGTDHARYQGHWCENLGYAPYHRVVQKKYGNEEAWARETLRRLKAWGFNTLTAGHSPSLRYQGLAHTEFLGLGAGFAGSYPLAPRVHWTGFPNVFHPKFPQYCEKVAQQRCAPNKDDPWLLGYFLDNELEWYGKPPEGHLLYWAMSKPAEDPAKQALVAFFRQRYKDIAAFNRAWGTQVADFEALLPLTGLPRADTKEAEKDRADFLGLLAERYFAITTAAIRQHDPNHLILGCRFAGNAPEAVWRAAGKYCDIVSVNIYPRVDLEREEVLGVEELLERAYSWAQRPLMVTEWSFPALDA
;
A
#
# COMPACT_ATOMS: atom_id res chain seq x y z
N MET A 1 -21.87 3.23 -30.84
CA MET A 1 -23.31 2.94 -30.96
C MET A 1 -23.81 2.52 -29.59
N LEU A 2 -24.86 3.20 -29.10
CA LEU A 2 -25.60 3.00 -27.84
C LEU A 2 -24.81 3.07 -26.52
N TRP A 3 -24.64 4.31 -26.04
CA TRP A 3 -24.32 4.63 -24.65
C TRP A 3 -25.58 4.49 -23.80
N GLY A 4 -25.58 3.61 -22.79
CA GLY A 4 -26.64 3.50 -21.79
C GLY A 4 -26.53 4.62 -20.76
N LEU A 5 -27.48 5.56 -20.77
CA LEU A 5 -27.63 6.62 -19.77
C LEU A 5 -28.27 6.06 -18.50
N LEU A 6 -27.49 5.91 -17.43
CA LEU A 6 -28.01 5.82 -16.06
C LEU A 6 -28.41 7.23 -15.60
N LEU A 7 -29.72 7.52 -15.67
CA LEU A 7 -30.30 8.77 -15.17
C LEU A 7 -30.32 8.77 -13.64
N ALA A 8 -29.49 9.61 -13.02
CA ALA A 8 -29.72 10.07 -11.65
C ALA A 8 -30.89 11.07 -11.67
N TRP A 9 -32.06 10.68 -11.17
CA TRP A 9 -33.20 11.59 -11.05
C TRP A 9 -32.96 12.60 -9.92
N ARG A 10 -32.91 13.89 -10.28
CA ARG A 10 -33.06 15.02 -9.36
C ARG A 10 -34.53 15.46 -9.39
N MET A 11 -35.29 15.16 -8.34
CA MET A 11 -36.57 15.84 -8.10
C MET A 11 -36.34 16.94 -7.06
N ALA A 12 -36.47 18.20 -7.49
CA ALA A 12 -36.49 19.35 -6.59
C ALA A 12 -37.94 19.71 -6.27
N PHE A 13 -38.45 19.25 -5.12
CA PHE A 13 -39.64 19.78 -4.47
C PHE A 13 -39.50 19.65 -2.94
N GLY A 14 -39.22 20.75 -2.25
CA GLY A 14 -39.63 21.05 -0.86
C GLY A 14 -39.29 20.10 0.30
N GLY A 15 -38.62 18.97 0.09
CA GLY A 15 -38.18 18.02 1.13
C GLY A 15 -36.67 17.77 1.03
N ALA A 16 -36.04 17.39 2.15
CA ALA A 16 -34.59 17.13 2.19
C ALA A 16 -34.16 16.21 1.03
N GLU A 17 -33.15 16.63 0.26
CA GLU A 17 -32.65 15.88 -0.89
C GLU A 17 -32.20 14.47 -0.46
N VAL A 18 -32.77 13.44 -1.11
CA VAL A 18 -32.43 12.04 -0.88
C VAL A 18 -31.55 11.57 -2.04
N TRP A 19 -30.34 11.11 -1.74
CA TRP A 19 -29.51 10.40 -2.70
C TRP A 19 -29.83 8.90 -2.66
N GLN A 20 -29.92 8.24 -3.81
CA GLN A 20 -30.21 6.81 -3.87
C GLN A 20 -29.62 6.15 -5.12
N ILE A 21 -29.34 4.85 -5.03
CA ILE A 21 -28.91 4.01 -6.15
C ILE A 21 -29.45 2.58 -6.01
N ARG A 22 -29.63 1.90 -7.14
CA ARG A 22 -29.73 0.46 -7.25
C ARG A 22 -28.69 -0.04 -8.25
N GLU A 23 -27.97 -1.09 -7.90
CA GLU A 23 -26.92 -1.67 -8.72
C GLU A 23 -27.06 -3.20 -8.75
N ASP A 24 -27.02 -3.77 -9.95
CA ASP A 24 -27.12 -5.21 -10.21
C ASP A 24 -25.89 -5.75 -10.97
N PHE A 25 -24.90 -4.89 -11.19
CA PHE A 25 -23.61 -5.15 -11.84
C PHE A 25 -23.66 -5.78 -13.26
N SER A 26 -24.84 -6.07 -13.79
CA SER A 26 -25.05 -6.74 -15.08
C SER A 26 -24.61 -5.92 -16.28
N SER A 27 -24.51 -4.60 -16.11
CA SER A 27 -24.14 -3.65 -17.17
C SER A 27 -22.63 -3.40 -17.30
N TYR A 28 -21.82 -3.89 -16.37
CA TYR A 28 -20.38 -3.67 -16.38
C TYR A 28 -19.65 -4.73 -17.21
N PRO A 29 -18.51 -4.37 -17.83
CA PRO A 29 -17.65 -5.36 -18.48
C PRO A 29 -17.07 -6.36 -17.46
N GLU A 30 -16.96 -7.62 -17.89
CA GLU A 30 -16.25 -8.67 -17.17
C GLU A 30 -14.82 -8.22 -16.84
N GLY A 31 -14.39 -8.44 -15.59
CA GLY A 31 -13.08 -8.05 -15.08
C GLY A 31 -12.95 -6.55 -14.73
N SER A 32 -14.00 -5.74 -14.92
CA SER A 32 -13.93 -4.31 -14.59
C SER A 32 -14.08 -4.06 -13.08
N PRO A 33 -13.46 -3.03 -12.50
CA PRO A 33 -13.59 -2.69 -11.09
C PRO A 33 -14.90 -1.92 -10.77
N ALA A 34 -15.90 -1.99 -11.65
CA ALA A 34 -17.14 -1.22 -11.60
C ALA A 34 -16.96 0.32 -11.51
N ALA A 35 -15.81 0.83 -11.96
CA ALA A 35 -15.53 2.26 -12.06
C ALA A 35 -16.32 2.91 -13.23
N PRO A 36 -16.69 4.21 -13.13
CA PRO A 36 -16.41 5.15 -12.04
C PRO A 36 -17.52 5.20 -10.98
N VAL A 37 -18.52 4.31 -11.03
CA VAL A 37 -19.62 4.28 -10.03
C VAL A 37 -19.09 3.81 -8.69
N TRP A 38 -18.18 2.84 -8.71
CA TRP A 38 -17.48 2.32 -7.54
C TRP A 38 -16.02 2.77 -7.52
N GLU A 39 -15.54 3.05 -6.31
CA GLU A 39 -14.15 3.32 -6.00
C GLU A 39 -13.69 2.30 -4.97
N THR A 40 -12.65 1.54 -5.29
CA THR A 40 -12.17 0.44 -4.46
C THR A 40 -10.85 0.77 -3.78
N THR A 41 -10.66 0.33 -2.55
CA THR A 41 -9.39 0.57 -1.83
C THR A 41 -8.30 -0.41 -2.23
N GLY A 42 -8.65 -1.61 -2.70
CA GLY A 42 -7.69 -2.59 -3.21
C GLY A 42 -7.94 -3.00 -4.67
N ILE A 43 -7.13 -3.93 -5.16
CA ILE A 43 -7.03 -4.29 -6.59
C ILE A 43 -7.76 -5.58 -6.97
N GLU A 44 -8.30 -6.30 -5.99
CA GLU A 44 -8.98 -7.58 -6.18
C GLU A 44 -10.50 -7.45 -6.16
N TRP A 45 -11.01 -6.34 -6.70
CA TRP A 45 -12.43 -6.10 -6.94
C TRP A 45 -12.71 -6.08 -8.43
N GLU A 46 -13.58 -6.96 -8.90
CA GLU A 46 -13.93 -7.04 -10.31
C GLU A 46 -15.32 -7.64 -10.53
N VAL A 47 -15.98 -7.21 -11.59
CA VAL A 47 -17.26 -7.77 -12.01
C VAL A 47 -17.01 -9.11 -12.69
N ARG A 48 -17.65 -10.16 -12.18
CA ARG A 48 -17.62 -11.51 -12.75
C ARG A 48 -19.03 -12.04 -12.89
N GLN A 49 -19.40 -12.44 -14.10
CA GLN A 49 -20.72 -13.03 -14.38
C GLN A 49 -21.90 -12.15 -13.91
N GLY A 50 -21.72 -10.82 -13.96
CA GLY A 50 -22.73 -9.86 -13.53
C GLY A 50 -22.80 -9.64 -12.01
N GLU A 51 -21.83 -10.12 -11.23
CA GLU A 51 -21.73 -9.86 -9.79
C GLU A 51 -20.43 -9.16 -9.47
N PHE A 52 -20.40 -8.35 -8.41
CA PHE A 52 -19.17 -7.68 -7.99
C PHE A 52 -18.41 -8.53 -6.99
N VAL A 53 -17.25 -9.05 -7.40
CA VAL A 53 -16.49 -10.03 -6.62
C VAL A 53 -15.27 -9.37 -6.00
N ALA A 54 -15.14 -9.50 -4.68
CA ALA A 54 -13.92 -9.22 -3.94
C ALA A 54 -13.15 -10.53 -3.71
N ALA A 55 -11.82 -10.51 -3.88
CA ALA A 55 -10.95 -11.66 -3.62
C ALA A 55 -9.61 -11.24 -2.99
N GLU A 56 -9.64 -10.27 -2.08
CA GLU A 56 -8.45 -9.74 -1.41
C GLU A 56 -8.21 -10.43 -0.07
N GLY A 57 -6.96 -10.78 0.22
CA GLY A 57 -6.58 -11.36 1.50
C GLY A 57 -6.71 -10.35 2.65
N GLU A 58 -6.25 -9.13 2.42
CA GLU A 58 -6.36 -8.04 3.38
C GLU A 58 -7.74 -7.36 3.30
N LYS A 59 -8.09 -6.62 4.36
CA LYS A 59 -9.35 -5.86 4.40
C LYS A 59 -9.37 -4.79 3.30
N THR A 60 -10.47 -4.73 2.58
CA THR A 60 -10.67 -3.89 1.40
C THR A 60 -12.13 -3.44 1.31
N PHE A 61 -12.35 -2.28 0.68
CA PHE A 61 -13.66 -1.67 0.57
C PHE A 61 -13.96 -1.31 -0.87
N ALA A 62 -15.23 -1.38 -1.24
CA ALA A 62 -15.76 -0.74 -2.43
C ALA A 62 -16.80 0.31 -2.02
N LEU A 63 -16.58 1.56 -2.43
CA LEU A 63 -17.36 2.72 -2.03
C LEU A 63 -18.10 3.30 -3.24
N LEU A 64 -19.35 3.69 -3.06
CA LEU A 64 -20.17 4.29 -4.12
C LEU A 64 -19.67 5.70 -4.45
N ALA A 65 -18.78 5.89 -5.42
CA ALA A 65 -18.00 7.12 -5.67
C ALA A 65 -18.79 8.43 -5.49
N ARG A 66 -20.01 8.53 -6.03
CA ARG A 66 -20.86 9.74 -5.97
C ARG A 66 -21.82 9.84 -4.78
N ALA A 67 -21.86 8.84 -3.90
CA ALA A 67 -22.69 8.89 -2.71
C ALA A 67 -22.12 9.91 -1.71
N PRO A 68 -22.94 10.86 -1.20
CA PRO A 68 -22.52 11.74 -0.13
C PRO A 68 -22.37 10.97 1.19
N GLN A 69 -21.73 11.58 2.18
CA GLN A 69 -21.86 11.14 3.56
C GLN A 69 -23.14 11.73 4.16
N GLY A 70 -23.87 10.96 4.97
CA GLY A 70 -25.09 11.44 5.62
C GLY A 70 -25.34 10.84 6.99
N ARG A 71 -26.32 11.41 7.72
CA ARG A 71 -26.77 10.95 9.05
C ARG A 71 -27.96 10.01 9.02
N PHE A 72 -28.53 9.80 7.84
CA PHE A 72 -29.50 8.76 7.57
C PHE A 72 -29.00 7.96 6.38
N VAL A 73 -28.47 6.78 6.63
CA VAL A 73 -27.88 5.95 5.58
C VAL A 73 -28.45 4.56 5.65
N VAL A 74 -28.87 4.04 4.50
CA VAL A 74 -29.24 2.65 4.33
C VAL A 74 -28.39 2.08 3.22
N VAL A 75 -27.79 0.92 3.45
CA VAL A 75 -27.19 0.10 2.41
C VAL A 75 -27.68 -1.33 2.58
N GLU A 76 -28.02 -1.96 1.48
CA GLU A 76 -28.51 -3.33 1.43
C GLU A 76 -27.91 -4.04 0.23
N ALA A 77 -27.47 -5.29 0.38
CA ALA A 77 -26.94 -6.08 -0.72
C ALA A 77 -27.20 -7.57 -0.50
N THR A 78 -27.23 -8.31 -1.59
CA THR A 78 -27.10 -9.77 -1.58
C THR A 78 -25.61 -10.10 -1.53
N LEU A 79 -25.20 -10.89 -0.55
CA LEU A 79 -23.82 -11.35 -0.36
C LEU A 79 -23.77 -12.87 -0.42
N ARG A 80 -22.86 -13.41 -1.21
CA ARG A 80 -22.49 -14.82 -1.20
C ARG A 80 -20.99 -14.96 -0.94
N VAL A 81 -20.65 -15.62 0.17
CA VAL A 81 -19.26 -15.98 0.46
C VAL A 81 -18.92 -17.28 -0.25
N GLU A 82 -17.93 -17.28 -1.13
CA GLU A 82 -17.65 -18.41 -2.03
C GLU A 82 -16.51 -19.29 -1.51
N ALA A 83 -15.44 -18.67 -1.02
CA ALA A 83 -14.27 -19.38 -0.54
C ALA A 83 -13.47 -18.57 0.49
N SER A 84 -12.74 -19.28 1.33
CA SER A 84 -11.69 -18.71 2.18
C SER A 84 -10.38 -18.56 1.40
N LEU A 85 -9.67 -17.45 1.60
CA LEU A 85 -8.35 -17.21 1.00
C LEU A 85 -7.19 -17.52 1.96
N HIS A 86 -7.45 -17.54 3.28
CA HIS A 86 -6.42 -17.83 4.29
C HIS A 86 -7.01 -18.31 5.62
N ARG A 87 -6.14 -18.55 6.62
CA ARG A 87 -6.52 -19.17 7.89
C ARG A 87 -6.81 -18.19 9.02
N GLU A 88 -6.51 -16.91 8.83
CA GLU A 88 -6.77 -15.83 9.82
C GLU A 88 -8.21 -15.31 9.78
N TRP A 89 -8.52 -14.24 10.52
CA TRP A 89 -9.84 -13.59 10.55
C TRP A 89 -10.30 -13.17 9.15
N LYS A 90 -11.55 -13.48 8.79
CA LYS A 90 -12.11 -13.15 7.46
C LYS A 90 -13.50 -12.55 7.63
N VAL A 91 -13.79 -11.54 6.80
CA VAL A 91 -15.05 -10.79 6.85
C VAL A 91 -15.55 -10.51 5.44
N ALA A 92 -16.87 -10.53 5.24
CA ALA A 92 -17.52 -9.98 4.06
C ALA A 92 -18.87 -9.38 4.46
N GLY A 93 -19.18 -8.19 3.96
CA GLY A 93 -20.32 -7.45 4.46
C GLY A 93 -20.54 -6.08 3.85
N LEU A 94 -21.25 -5.24 4.60
CA LEU A 94 -21.57 -3.86 4.25
C LEU A 94 -20.79 -2.90 5.14
N VAL A 95 -20.47 -1.72 4.62
CA VAL A 95 -19.79 -0.66 5.37
C VAL A 95 -20.56 0.66 5.28
N LEU A 96 -20.56 1.40 6.39
CA LEU A 96 -20.82 2.83 6.43
C LEU A 96 -19.51 3.54 6.75
N TRP A 97 -18.93 4.15 5.72
CA TRP A 97 -17.54 4.60 5.71
C TRP A 97 -17.44 6.12 5.85
N GLN A 98 -16.70 6.62 6.84
CA GLN A 98 -16.28 8.03 6.89
C GLN A 98 -14.87 8.19 6.34
N ASN A 99 -13.97 7.32 6.78
CA ASN A 99 -12.59 7.19 6.33
C ASN A 99 -12.03 5.81 6.75
N ALA A 100 -10.78 5.51 6.39
CA ALA A 100 -10.14 4.23 6.69
C ALA A 100 -9.99 3.92 8.21
N HIS A 101 -10.18 4.91 9.07
CA HIS A 101 -10.08 4.77 10.53
C HIS A 101 -11.42 4.87 11.25
N ASN A 102 -12.48 5.32 10.56
CA ASN A 102 -13.79 5.60 11.15
C ASN A 102 -14.87 5.04 10.23
N TYR A 103 -15.44 3.91 10.62
CA TYR A 103 -16.51 3.25 9.88
C TYR A 103 -17.26 2.27 10.75
N TRP A 104 -18.48 1.96 10.35
CA TRP A 104 -19.21 0.79 10.83
C TRP A 104 -19.23 -0.29 9.77
N HIS A 105 -19.18 -1.55 10.19
CA HIS A 105 -19.42 -2.65 9.27
C HIS A 105 -20.43 -3.66 9.85
N LEU A 106 -21.21 -4.26 8.96
CA LEU A 106 -22.06 -5.43 9.24
C LEU A 106 -21.52 -6.57 8.39
N ALA A 107 -21.01 -7.63 9.01
CA ALA A 107 -20.30 -8.67 8.29
C ALA A 107 -20.70 -10.09 8.69
N LEU A 108 -20.62 -11.00 7.71
CA LEU A 108 -20.45 -12.42 7.92
C LEU A 108 -18.97 -12.68 8.20
N VAL A 109 -18.67 -13.38 9.30
CA VAL A 109 -17.31 -13.58 9.80
C VAL A 109 -17.00 -15.07 9.89
N GLU A 110 -15.80 -15.48 9.47
CA GLU A 110 -15.21 -16.78 9.83
C GLU A 110 -13.98 -16.51 10.72
N ALA A 111 -13.99 -17.11 11.91
CA ALA A 111 -12.87 -17.00 12.84
C ALA A 111 -11.60 -17.72 12.32
N PRO A 112 -10.43 -17.48 12.94
CA PRO A 112 -9.22 -18.22 12.62
C PRO A 112 -9.35 -19.71 12.90
N GLU A 113 -8.47 -20.51 12.31
CA GLU A 113 -8.40 -21.96 12.54
C GLU A 113 -8.24 -22.32 14.03
N SER A 114 -7.49 -21.50 14.79
CA SER A 114 -7.32 -21.65 16.24
C SER A 114 -8.62 -21.49 17.05
N LEU A 115 -9.63 -20.84 16.47
CA LEU A 115 -10.98 -20.68 17.02
C LEU A 115 -12.00 -21.53 16.24
N GLN A 116 -11.54 -22.66 15.68
CA GLN A 116 -12.36 -23.67 15.02
C GLN A 116 -13.14 -23.17 13.80
N ARG A 117 -12.70 -22.07 13.17
CA ARG A 117 -13.35 -21.50 11.97
C ARG A 117 -14.85 -21.25 12.15
N ARG A 118 -15.28 -20.92 13.38
CA ARG A 118 -16.70 -20.65 13.67
C ARG A 118 -17.21 -19.50 12.80
N HIS A 119 -18.44 -19.65 12.32
CA HIS A 119 -19.16 -18.63 11.56
C HIS A 119 -20.10 -17.86 12.46
N PHE A 120 -20.15 -16.55 12.29
CA PHE A 120 -21.01 -15.67 13.06
C PHE A 120 -21.25 -14.34 12.32
N VAL A 121 -22.11 -13.50 12.87
CA VAL A 121 -22.45 -12.17 12.36
C VAL A 121 -21.98 -11.11 13.36
N GLU A 122 -21.36 -10.05 12.86
CA GLU A 122 -20.96 -8.91 13.70
C GLU A 122 -21.40 -7.57 13.15
N LEU A 123 -21.65 -6.62 14.07
CA LEU A 123 -21.86 -5.20 13.81
C LEU A 123 -20.85 -4.43 14.65
N VAL A 124 -19.80 -3.93 14.01
CA VAL A 124 -18.63 -3.37 14.71
C VAL A 124 -18.30 -1.96 14.24
N GLU A 125 -17.87 -1.14 15.20
CA GLU A 125 -17.33 0.18 14.99
C GLU A 125 -15.80 0.11 14.94
N SER A 126 -15.23 0.68 13.87
CA SER A 126 -13.87 1.16 13.88
C SER A 126 -13.87 2.65 14.19
N LEU A 127 -13.17 3.07 15.24
CA LEU A 127 -13.06 4.47 15.67
C LEU A 127 -11.59 4.82 15.90
N GLU A 128 -11.09 5.80 15.13
CA GLU A 128 -9.69 6.19 15.12
C GLU A 128 -8.74 4.99 14.90
N GLY A 129 -9.18 4.02 14.09
CA GLY A 129 -8.43 2.80 13.78
C GLY A 129 -8.47 1.73 14.87
N ARG A 130 -9.14 1.96 16.00
CA ARG A 130 -9.40 0.90 16.99
C ARG A 130 -10.57 0.05 16.54
N TRP A 131 -10.38 -1.26 16.50
CA TRP A 131 -11.42 -2.26 16.22
C TRP A 131 -12.24 -2.54 17.50
N LEU A 132 -13.53 -2.87 17.37
CA LEU A 132 -14.44 -3.11 18.50
C LEU A 132 -14.60 -1.90 19.45
N ALA A 133 -14.43 -0.69 18.92
CA ALA A 133 -14.43 0.54 19.71
C ALA A 133 -15.72 0.73 20.51
N GLN A 134 -16.87 0.30 19.98
CA GLN A 134 -18.16 0.38 20.66
C GLN A 134 -18.25 -0.48 21.93
N SER A 135 -17.30 -1.39 22.17
CA SER A 135 -17.25 -2.27 23.34
C SER A 135 -16.18 -1.82 24.37
N GLU A 136 -15.25 -0.97 23.96
CA GLU A 136 -14.16 -0.47 24.80
C GLU A 136 -14.67 0.45 25.92
N ALA A 137 -13.96 0.47 27.06
CA ALA A 137 -14.42 1.21 28.24
C ALA A 137 -14.60 2.72 27.99
N GLU A 138 -13.75 3.31 27.15
CA GLU A 138 -13.72 4.77 26.88
C GLU A 138 -14.68 5.22 25.77
N THR A 139 -15.27 4.28 25.03
CA THR A 139 -16.07 4.56 23.82
C THR A 139 -17.33 3.69 23.75
N ARG A 140 -17.69 3.05 24.88
CA ARG A 140 -18.77 2.07 24.95
C ARG A 140 -20.11 2.65 24.51
N LEU A 141 -20.81 1.90 23.66
CA LEU A 141 -22.19 2.17 23.25
C LEU A 141 -23.17 1.17 23.87
N THR A 142 -24.42 1.57 24.06
CA THR A 142 -25.47 0.65 24.49
C THR A 142 -25.97 -0.20 23.33
N MET A 143 -25.82 -1.53 23.42
CA MET A 143 -26.46 -2.47 22.50
C MET A 143 -27.97 -2.52 22.78
N THR A 144 -28.79 -2.15 21.80
CA THR A 144 -30.25 -2.14 21.91
C THR A 144 -30.91 -3.39 21.37
N GLU A 145 -30.24 -4.10 20.45
CA GLU A 145 -30.69 -5.37 19.87
C GLU A 145 -29.49 -6.30 19.70
N GLY A 146 -29.68 -7.60 19.96
CA GLY A 146 -28.60 -8.60 19.97
C GLY A 146 -29.13 -10.01 19.68
N PHE A 147 -29.77 -10.19 18.53
CA PHE A 147 -30.33 -11.46 18.08
C PHE A 147 -29.47 -12.09 16.98
N GLY A 148 -29.20 -13.40 17.08
CA GLY A 148 -28.58 -14.18 16.01
C GLY A 148 -27.12 -13.81 15.68
N ALA A 149 -26.39 -13.22 16.63
CA ALA A 149 -24.97 -12.93 16.46
C ALA A 149 -24.16 -14.20 16.18
N ASP A 150 -24.57 -15.34 16.73
CA ASP A 150 -23.99 -16.67 16.55
C ASP A 150 -24.53 -17.44 15.33
N PHE A 151 -25.20 -16.75 14.40
CA PHE A 151 -25.75 -17.39 13.20
C PHE A 151 -24.65 -18.04 12.34
N ASP A 152 -24.73 -19.35 12.22
CA ASP A 152 -23.86 -20.19 11.41
C ASP A 152 -24.25 -20.09 9.92
N TRP A 153 -23.70 -19.10 9.23
CA TRP A 153 -23.89 -18.90 7.80
C TRP A 153 -23.07 -19.94 6.99
N HIS A 154 -23.44 -20.21 5.73
CA HIS A 154 -22.78 -21.23 4.90
C HIS A 154 -22.19 -20.67 3.61
N TYR A 155 -21.03 -21.23 3.19
CA TYR A 155 -20.43 -20.94 1.87
C TYR A 155 -21.39 -21.26 0.72
N GLY A 156 -21.32 -20.47 -0.34
CA GLY A 156 -22.13 -20.61 -1.55
C GLY A 156 -23.61 -20.24 -1.36
N ARG A 157 -24.06 -19.98 -0.13
CA ARG A 157 -25.43 -19.55 0.15
C ARG A 157 -25.52 -18.02 0.14
N PRO A 158 -26.42 -17.42 -0.65
CA PRO A 158 -26.63 -15.99 -0.65
C PRO A 158 -27.47 -15.55 0.56
N TYR A 159 -27.09 -14.43 1.15
CA TYR A 159 -27.82 -13.77 2.24
C TYR A 159 -28.07 -12.31 1.91
N ARG A 160 -29.21 -11.77 2.35
CA ARG A 160 -29.54 -10.35 2.24
C ARG A 160 -29.06 -9.63 3.50
N LEU A 161 -28.07 -8.76 3.35
CA LEU A 161 -27.56 -7.92 4.42
C LEU A 161 -28.15 -6.52 4.28
N ARG A 162 -28.47 -5.88 5.41
CA ARG A 162 -28.94 -4.49 5.47
C ARG A 162 -28.32 -3.78 6.65
N LEU A 163 -27.72 -2.62 6.41
CA LEU A 163 -27.11 -1.75 7.40
C LEU A 163 -27.76 -0.37 7.36
N GLU A 164 -28.30 0.06 8.49
CA GLU A 164 -29.04 1.30 8.67
C GLU A 164 -28.40 2.16 9.76
N LEU A 165 -28.15 3.43 9.46
CA LEU A 165 -27.68 4.44 10.40
C LEU A 165 -28.70 5.57 10.46
N THR A 166 -29.03 5.99 11.68
CA THR A 166 -29.85 7.16 12.00
C THR A 166 -29.12 8.02 13.04
N PRO A 167 -29.57 9.24 13.34
CA PRO A 167 -28.98 10.06 14.41
C PRO A 167 -28.99 9.40 15.78
N GLU A 168 -29.93 8.47 16.02
CA GLU A 168 -30.10 7.78 17.31
C GLU A 168 -29.20 6.54 17.44
N GLY A 169 -28.77 5.94 16.33
CA GLY A 169 -28.03 4.68 16.39
C GLY A 169 -27.80 4.01 15.04
N ILE A 170 -27.34 2.77 15.12
CA ILE A 170 -27.04 1.91 13.98
C ILE A 170 -27.66 0.54 14.18
N ARG A 171 -28.19 -0.04 13.10
CA ARG A 171 -28.79 -1.38 13.07
C ARG A 171 -28.31 -2.16 11.85
N GLY A 172 -27.93 -3.41 12.06
CA GLY A 172 -27.63 -4.37 11.01
C GLY A 172 -28.57 -5.57 11.06
N THR A 173 -29.04 -6.03 9.90
CA THR A 173 -29.84 -7.26 9.77
C THR A 173 -29.29 -8.18 8.69
N VAL A 174 -29.32 -9.49 8.96
CA VAL A 174 -29.01 -10.55 7.99
C VAL A 174 -30.26 -11.40 7.80
N ARG A 175 -30.64 -11.62 6.54
CA ARG A 175 -31.82 -12.42 6.17
C ARG A 175 -31.47 -13.46 5.11
N GLU A 176 -32.24 -14.54 5.11
CA GLU A 176 -32.38 -15.40 3.94
C GLU A 176 -33.05 -14.62 2.80
N LEU A 177 -32.93 -15.11 1.56
CA LEU A 177 -33.56 -14.46 0.40
C LEU A 177 -35.09 -14.51 0.43
N ASP A 178 -35.69 -15.43 1.19
CA ASP A 178 -37.14 -15.48 1.43
C ASP A 178 -37.63 -14.45 2.47
N GLY A 179 -36.71 -13.67 3.05
CA GLY A 179 -36.98 -12.66 4.07
C GLY A 179 -36.86 -13.15 5.51
N THR A 180 -36.61 -14.44 5.74
CA THR A 180 -36.41 -15.00 7.09
C THR A 180 -35.20 -14.33 7.76
N GLU A 181 -35.44 -13.65 8.87
CA GLU A 181 -34.38 -12.98 9.61
C GLU A 181 -33.53 -13.96 10.41
N ARG A 182 -32.21 -13.83 10.28
CA ARG A 182 -31.21 -14.67 10.94
C ARG A 182 -30.41 -13.94 11.99
N ALA A 183 -30.17 -12.65 11.79
CA ALA A 183 -29.49 -11.80 12.77
C ALA A 183 -30.05 -10.38 12.75
N ARG A 184 -30.07 -9.74 13.92
CA ARG A 184 -30.38 -8.32 14.13
C ARG A 184 -29.57 -7.78 15.31
N LEU A 185 -28.66 -6.86 15.00
CA LEU A 185 -27.77 -6.22 15.95
C LEU A 185 -27.97 -4.72 15.87
N ALA A 186 -28.00 -4.02 17.01
CA ALA A 186 -28.13 -2.57 17.02
C ALA A 186 -27.46 -1.91 18.20
N PHE A 187 -26.90 -0.72 17.99
CA PHE A 187 -26.30 0.14 19.00
C PHE A 187 -26.93 1.52 18.98
N ARG A 188 -27.11 2.10 20.17
CA ARG A 188 -27.50 3.50 20.34
C ARG A 188 -26.25 4.39 20.35
N PHE A 189 -26.33 5.56 19.73
CA PHE A 189 -25.26 6.57 19.78
C PHE A 189 -25.34 7.41 21.06
N ASP A 190 -25.10 6.77 22.21
CA ASP A 190 -25.09 7.42 23.53
C ASP A 190 -23.69 7.82 24.03
N HIS A 191 -22.68 7.76 23.15
CA HIS A 191 -21.34 8.28 23.40
C HIS A 191 -20.98 9.36 22.36
N PRO A 192 -20.40 10.51 22.76
CA PRO A 192 -20.15 11.64 21.85
C PRO A 192 -19.10 11.36 20.78
N ARG A 193 -18.30 10.29 20.94
CA ARG A 193 -17.25 9.89 19.98
C ARG A 193 -17.72 8.86 18.96
N ALA A 194 -18.99 8.43 19.00
CA ALA A 194 -19.51 7.46 18.05
C ALA A 194 -19.40 7.96 16.59
N VAL A 195 -19.13 7.03 15.68
CA VAL A 195 -19.23 7.23 14.23
C VAL A 195 -20.71 7.35 13.85
N THR A 196 -21.16 8.59 13.67
CA THR A 196 -22.59 8.97 13.57
C THR A 196 -23.04 9.38 12.16
N PHE A 197 -22.19 9.20 11.16
CA PHE A 197 -22.48 9.45 9.75
C PHE A 197 -21.55 8.62 8.88
N GLY A 198 -21.85 8.49 7.60
CA GLY A 198 -20.94 7.81 6.68
C GLY A 198 -21.51 7.71 5.28
N LYS A 199 -20.74 7.06 4.41
CA LYS A 199 -21.08 6.76 3.03
C LYS A 199 -21.32 5.25 2.88
N PRO A 200 -22.34 4.82 2.12
CA PRO A 200 -22.59 3.39 1.89
C PRO A 200 -21.50 2.75 1.03
N GLY A 201 -21.18 1.49 1.35
CA GLY A 201 -20.23 0.67 0.59
C GLY A 201 -20.27 -0.81 0.97
N LEU A 202 -19.33 -1.56 0.41
CA LEU A 202 -19.11 -2.98 0.64
C LEU A 202 -17.78 -3.20 1.36
N ASP A 203 -17.70 -4.23 2.21
CA ASP A 203 -16.55 -4.63 3.01
C ASP A 203 -16.17 -6.09 2.67
N SER A 204 -14.88 -6.36 2.49
CA SER A 204 -14.38 -7.72 2.34
C SER A 204 -12.94 -7.84 2.84
N GLY A 205 -12.56 -9.01 3.31
CA GLY A 205 -11.18 -9.35 3.65
C GLY A 205 -11.03 -10.84 3.94
N GLY A 206 -10.08 -11.48 3.29
CA GLY A 206 -9.75 -12.90 3.48
C GLY A 206 -10.74 -13.88 2.86
N PHE A 207 -11.76 -13.40 2.16
CA PHE A 207 -12.72 -14.18 1.40
C PHE A 207 -12.66 -13.89 -0.10
N ARG A 208 -13.08 -14.87 -0.89
CA ARG A 208 -13.75 -14.59 -2.16
C ARG A 208 -15.24 -14.40 -1.88
N ALA A 209 -15.75 -13.20 -2.12
CA ALA A 209 -17.13 -12.82 -1.83
C ALA A 209 -17.77 -12.11 -3.02
N ALA A 210 -18.97 -12.54 -3.41
CA ALA A 210 -19.75 -11.96 -4.50
C ALA A 210 -20.90 -11.11 -3.94
N PHE A 211 -21.05 -9.91 -4.49
CA PHE A 211 -22.08 -8.95 -4.12
C PHE A 211 -22.99 -8.65 -5.31
N ASP A 212 -24.29 -8.53 -5.04
CA ASP A 212 -25.31 -8.21 -6.04
C ASP A 212 -26.52 -7.48 -5.40
N ASP A 213 -27.44 -6.98 -6.22
CA ASP A 213 -28.68 -6.30 -5.84
C ASP A 213 -28.46 -5.18 -4.79
N VAL A 214 -27.42 -4.39 -4.96
CA VAL A 214 -27.07 -3.33 -4.01
C VAL A 214 -28.12 -2.21 -4.11
N VAL A 215 -28.68 -1.83 -2.98
CA VAL A 215 -29.55 -0.66 -2.84
C VAL A 215 -28.96 0.23 -1.76
N ALA A 216 -28.77 1.51 -2.05
CA ALA A 216 -28.32 2.46 -1.05
C ALA A 216 -29.11 3.76 -1.09
N GLN A 217 -29.28 4.37 0.09
CA GLN A 217 -29.95 5.66 0.27
C GLN A 217 -29.19 6.49 1.30
N VAL A 218 -29.07 7.79 1.04
CA VAL A 218 -28.46 8.78 1.95
C VAL A 218 -29.38 9.99 2.09
N LYS A 219 -29.65 10.41 3.33
CA LYS A 219 -30.34 11.65 3.68
C LYS A 219 -29.54 12.39 4.75
N GLU A 220 -29.88 13.66 4.95
CA GLU A 220 -29.17 14.57 5.86
C GLU A 220 -27.67 14.58 5.56
N VAL A 221 -27.36 15.03 4.34
CA VAL A 221 -25.99 15.12 3.85
C VAL A 221 -25.13 15.92 4.83
N VAL A 222 -24.04 15.31 5.28
CA VAL A 222 -23.00 15.98 6.04
C VAL A 222 -22.06 16.63 5.01
N PRO A 223 -21.93 17.97 5.00
CA PRO A 223 -21.02 18.63 4.08
C PRO A 223 -19.60 18.14 4.32
N MET A 224 -19.03 17.45 3.33
CA MET A 224 -17.60 17.20 3.33
C MET A 224 -16.91 18.50 2.92
N GLY A 225 -16.27 19.18 3.88
CA GLY A 225 -15.24 20.13 3.51
C GLY A 225 -14.13 19.38 2.78
N GLU A 226 -13.50 20.00 1.78
CA GLU A 226 -12.11 19.64 1.49
C GLU A 226 -11.32 19.94 2.76
N GLU A 227 -11.19 18.96 3.65
CA GLU A 227 -10.26 19.06 4.77
C GLU A 227 -8.85 19.04 4.16
N ARG A 228 -8.40 20.22 3.71
CA ARG A 228 -7.00 20.42 3.39
C ARG A 228 -6.27 20.32 4.70
N LYS A 229 -5.45 19.28 4.82
CA LYS A 229 -4.58 19.08 5.98
C LYS A 229 -3.78 20.37 6.17
N GLY A 230 -4.05 21.07 7.27
CA GLY A 230 -3.29 22.26 7.63
C GLY A 230 -1.94 21.83 8.19
N TYR A 231 -0.85 22.37 7.64
CA TYR A 231 0.49 22.15 8.16
C TYR A 231 0.94 23.39 8.94
N PRO A 232 1.62 23.22 10.10
CA PRO A 232 2.21 24.37 10.75
C PRO A 232 3.32 24.97 9.86
N PRO A 233 3.66 26.26 10.06
CA PRO A 233 4.72 26.91 9.30
C PRO A 233 6.01 26.09 9.34
N PHE A 234 6.57 25.80 8.18
CA PHE A 234 7.80 25.04 8.07
C PHE A 234 8.95 25.75 8.82
N ALA A 235 9.63 25.01 9.69
CA ALA A 235 10.63 25.57 10.62
C ALA A 235 11.91 24.72 10.74
N VAL A 236 12.26 23.95 9.70
CA VAL A 236 13.56 23.27 9.62
C VAL A 236 14.59 24.26 9.06
N LYS A 237 15.75 24.37 9.72
CA LYS A 237 16.82 25.28 9.28
C LYS A 237 17.66 24.63 8.18
N GLY A 238 17.87 25.33 7.07
CA GLY A 238 18.93 25.02 6.11
C GLY A 238 20.19 25.85 6.38
N ASP A 239 21.16 25.71 5.49
CA ASP A 239 22.32 26.60 5.39
C ASP A 239 21.98 27.78 4.48
N PRO A 240 21.84 29.01 5.01
CA PRO A 240 21.50 30.18 4.23
C PRO A 240 22.65 30.69 3.35
N ALA A 241 23.89 30.20 3.55
CA ALA A 241 25.06 30.61 2.76
C ALA A 241 24.98 30.10 1.31
N ARG A 242 24.22 29.04 1.07
CA ARG A 242 23.92 28.53 -0.26
C ARG A 242 22.41 28.49 -0.47
N ARG A 243 21.96 29.14 -1.54
CA ARG A 243 20.54 29.33 -1.82
C ARG A 243 20.16 28.92 -3.22
N ALA A 244 18.89 28.61 -3.37
CA ALA A 244 18.24 28.43 -4.65
C ALA A 244 16.78 28.94 -4.55
N ARG A 245 16.04 28.96 -5.67
CA ARG A 245 14.63 29.38 -5.67
C ARG A 245 13.79 28.61 -4.64
N ALA A 246 13.08 29.32 -3.78
CA ALA A 246 12.07 28.77 -2.88
C ALA A 246 10.84 28.33 -3.67
N THR A 247 10.44 27.07 -3.52
CA THR A 247 9.29 26.47 -4.22
C THR A 247 8.17 26.05 -3.29
N GLY A 248 8.40 26.11 -1.97
CA GLY A 248 7.48 25.55 -0.97
C GLY A 248 7.71 24.05 -0.70
N PHE A 249 8.63 23.39 -1.41
CA PHE A 249 8.92 21.96 -1.27
C PHE A 249 10.43 21.70 -1.33
N PHE A 250 10.85 20.54 -0.82
CA PHE A 250 12.22 20.08 -0.97
C PHE A 250 12.55 19.80 -2.44
N ARG A 251 13.78 20.10 -2.86
CA ARG A 251 14.22 19.87 -4.24
C ARG A 251 15.71 19.69 -4.36
N VAL A 252 16.15 18.98 -5.40
CA VAL A 252 17.57 18.84 -5.73
C VAL A 252 17.93 19.72 -6.93
N GLU A 253 19.14 20.27 -6.92
CA GLU A 253 19.71 21.06 -8.02
C GLU A 253 21.22 20.89 -8.04
N GLU A 254 21.80 20.76 -9.22
CA GLU A 254 23.25 20.77 -9.40
C GLU A 254 23.75 22.20 -9.53
N GLN A 255 24.69 22.59 -8.67
CA GLN A 255 25.35 23.89 -8.71
C GLN A 255 26.86 23.70 -8.73
N GLN A 256 27.52 24.21 -9.78
CA GLN A 256 28.98 24.15 -9.94
C GLN A 256 29.54 22.71 -9.85
N GLY A 257 28.89 21.75 -10.54
CA GLY A 257 29.34 20.36 -10.57
C GLY A 257 29.03 19.55 -9.29
N ARG A 258 28.22 20.09 -8.37
CA ARG A 258 27.82 19.42 -7.12
C ARG A 258 26.32 19.46 -6.94
N TRP A 259 25.73 18.32 -6.62
CA TRP A 259 24.33 18.22 -6.22
C TRP A 259 24.11 18.81 -4.83
N TRP A 260 23.03 19.58 -4.71
CA TRP A 260 22.53 20.12 -3.45
C TRP A 260 21.05 19.82 -3.31
N LEU A 261 20.63 19.49 -2.09
CA LEU A 261 19.23 19.50 -1.68
C LEU A 261 18.93 20.89 -1.09
N PHE A 262 17.72 21.39 -1.37
CA PHE A 262 17.23 22.67 -0.86
C PHE A 262 15.92 22.47 -0.11
N THR A 263 15.74 23.23 0.98
CA THR A 263 14.50 23.30 1.75
C THR A 263 13.38 23.99 0.95
N PRO A 264 12.12 23.92 1.40
CA PRO A 264 11.02 24.74 0.88
C PRO A 264 11.32 26.25 0.73
N GLN A 265 12.15 26.80 1.62
CA GLN A 265 12.57 28.21 1.63
C GLN A 265 13.79 28.48 0.74
N GLY A 266 14.34 27.45 0.09
CA GLY A 266 15.46 27.57 -0.83
C GLY A 266 16.84 27.64 -0.16
N GLU A 267 16.97 27.18 1.08
CA GLU A 267 18.25 27.09 1.79
C GLU A 267 18.86 25.71 1.57
N ALA A 268 20.18 25.62 1.40
CA ALA A 268 20.83 24.33 1.22
C ALA A 268 20.60 23.42 2.42
N PHE A 269 20.50 22.11 2.18
CA PHE A 269 20.11 21.14 3.19
C PHE A 269 20.93 19.87 3.03
N TYR A 270 21.40 19.33 4.16
CA TYR A 270 22.03 18.02 4.22
C TYR A 270 21.22 17.13 5.14
N ILE A 271 20.94 15.90 4.72
CA ILE A 271 20.00 15.04 5.42
C ILE A 271 20.75 14.33 6.54
N LEU A 272 20.34 14.56 7.78
CA LEU A 272 20.88 13.90 8.96
C LEU A 272 19.72 13.38 9.81
N GLY A 273 19.64 12.07 9.97
CA GLY A 273 18.61 11.40 10.74
C GLY A 273 19.04 10.03 11.23
N THR A 274 18.16 9.40 12.00
CA THR A 274 18.29 8.03 12.47
C THR A 274 17.01 7.28 12.17
N ASP A 275 17.14 6.11 11.55
CA ASP A 275 16.00 5.25 11.23
C ASP A 275 15.37 4.67 12.51
N HIS A 276 14.09 4.32 12.41
CA HIS A 276 13.32 3.66 13.48
C HIS A 276 13.21 4.44 14.80
N ALA A 277 13.11 5.78 14.73
CA ALA A 277 12.64 6.60 15.86
C ALA A 277 11.13 6.39 16.11
N ARG A 278 10.76 5.27 16.74
CA ARG A 278 9.37 4.81 16.90
C ARG A 278 9.01 4.42 18.32
N TYR A 279 7.82 4.83 18.76
CA TYR A 279 7.32 4.55 20.12
C TYR A 279 7.11 3.05 20.38
N GLN A 280 6.55 2.35 19.39
CA GLN A 280 6.22 0.93 19.48
C GLN A 280 7.46 0.00 19.42
N GLY A 281 8.61 0.51 18.99
CA GLY A 281 9.80 -0.32 18.77
C GLY A 281 9.57 -1.50 17.79
N HIS A 282 10.47 -2.48 17.81
CA HIS A 282 10.33 -3.72 17.04
C HIS A 282 9.69 -4.82 17.88
N TRP A 283 8.78 -5.58 17.26
CA TRP A 283 8.17 -6.76 17.86
C TRP A 283 9.18 -7.88 18.00
N CYS A 284 9.18 -8.57 19.14
CA CYS A 284 9.94 -9.78 19.33
C CYS A 284 9.01 -10.99 19.34
N GLU A 285 9.10 -11.82 18.30
CA GLU A 285 8.25 -13.01 18.15
C GLU A 285 8.36 -13.96 19.34
N ASN A 286 9.59 -14.23 19.80
CA ASN A 286 9.84 -15.12 20.94
C ASN A 286 9.24 -14.62 22.26
N LEU A 287 9.11 -13.29 22.41
CA LEU A 287 8.54 -12.69 23.61
C LEU A 287 7.03 -12.44 23.49
N GLY A 288 6.48 -12.36 22.29
CA GLY A 288 5.08 -12.00 22.03
C GLY A 288 4.75 -10.54 22.40
N TYR A 289 5.75 -9.66 22.42
CA TYR A 289 5.61 -8.21 22.59
C TYR A 289 6.86 -7.46 22.12
N ALA A 290 6.81 -6.12 22.07
CA ALA A 290 7.97 -5.26 21.85
C ALA A 290 8.61 -4.81 23.18
N PRO A 291 9.83 -5.27 23.54
CA PRO A 291 10.45 -4.93 24.82
C PRO A 291 10.70 -3.44 25.01
N TYR A 292 11.16 -2.76 23.94
CA TYR A 292 11.36 -1.31 23.96
C TYR A 292 10.07 -0.57 24.34
N HIS A 293 8.95 -0.92 23.71
CA HIS A 293 7.66 -0.29 23.97
C HIS A 293 7.26 -0.37 25.45
N ARG A 294 7.38 -1.54 26.08
CA ARG A 294 7.07 -1.68 27.52
C ARG A 294 7.93 -0.77 28.39
N VAL A 295 9.22 -0.64 28.08
CA VAL A 295 10.15 0.22 28.83
C VAL A 295 9.79 1.69 28.64
N VAL A 296 9.52 2.15 27.42
CA VAL A 296 9.18 3.56 27.16
C VAL A 296 7.77 3.92 27.64
N GLN A 297 6.81 3.01 27.54
CA GLN A 297 5.48 3.15 28.13
C GLN A 297 5.59 3.35 29.64
N LYS A 298 6.36 2.51 30.35
CA LYS A 298 6.58 2.65 31.79
C LYS A 298 7.29 3.96 32.15
N LYS A 299 8.23 4.41 31.31
CA LYS A 299 9.05 5.60 31.57
C LYS A 299 8.31 6.92 31.29
N TYR A 300 7.56 7.00 30.21
CA TYR A 300 6.96 8.26 29.73
C TYR A 300 5.43 8.30 29.88
N GLY A 301 4.79 7.15 30.12
CA GLY A 301 3.34 7.05 30.31
C GLY A 301 2.52 7.05 29.02
N ASN A 302 2.91 7.81 27.99
CA ASN A 302 2.25 7.83 26.68
C ASN A 302 3.21 8.23 25.55
N GLU A 303 2.74 8.12 24.31
CA GLU A 303 3.53 8.43 23.11
C GLU A 303 3.87 9.92 23.02
N GLU A 304 2.98 10.83 23.43
CA GLU A 304 3.22 12.27 23.35
C GLU A 304 4.38 12.71 24.26
N ALA A 305 4.44 12.18 25.48
CA ALA A 305 5.53 12.45 26.41
C ALA A 305 6.87 11.86 25.92
N TRP A 306 6.83 10.66 25.33
CA TRP A 306 7.99 10.07 24.66
C TRP A 306 8.44 10.92 23.46
N ALA A 307 7.50 11.39 22.64
CA ALA A 307 7.79 12.16 21.43
C ALA A 307 8.47 13.49 21.77
N ARG A 308 7.99 14.20 22.81
CA ARG A 308 8.62 15.44 23.31
C ARG A 308 10.08 15.22 23.72
N GLU A 309 10.36 14.19 24.51
CA GLU A 309 11.73 13.90 24.96
C GLU A 309 12.62 13.38 23.83
N THR A 310 12.09 12.53 22.94
CA THR A 310 12.80 12.02 21.77
C THR A 310 13.17 13.16 20.82
N LEU A 311 12.24 14.07 20.51
CA LEU A 311 12.52 15.27 19.69
C LEU A 311 13.57 16.17 20.31
N ARG A 312 13.53 16.36 21.64
CA ARG A 312 14.55 17.14 22.36
C ARG A 312 15.94 16.54 22.14
N ARG A 313 16.07 15.21 22.23
CA ARG A 313 17.34 14.50 22.01
C ARG A 313 17.80 14.59 20.56
N LEU A 314 16.92 14.25 19.61
CA LEU A 314 17.26 14.26 18.19
C LEU A 314 17.78 15.62 17.74
N LYS A 315 17.11 16.71 18.14
CA LYS A 315 17.57 18.07 17.85
C LYS A 315 18.86 18.44 18.58
N ALA A 316 19.02 18.04 19.84
CA ALA A 316 20.25 18.30 20.60
C ALA A 316 21.46 17.56 19.99
N TRP A 317 21.24 16.41 19.35
CA TRP A 317 22.25 15.66 18.60
C TRP A 317 22.49 16.19 17.19
N GLY A 318 21.75 17.23 16.76
CA GLY A 318 21.92 17.86 15.46
C GLY A 318 21.18 17.19 14.30
N PHE A 319 20.33 16.19 14.56
CA PHE A 319 19.48 15.63 13.52
C PHE A 319 18.44 16.66 13.05
N ASN A 320 18.14 16.63 11.75
CA ASN A 320 17.22 17.55 11.09
C ASN A 320 16.11 16.84 10.31
N THR A 321 16.15 15.51 10.22
CA THR A 321 15.22 14.69 9.45
C THR A 321 14.79 13.46 10.24
N LEU A 322 13.48 13.20 10.26
CA LEU A 322 12.87 11.94 10.65
C LEU A 322 12.90 11.01 9.43
N THR A 323 13.83 10.06 9.42
CA THR A 323 14.05 9.15 8.30
C THR A 323 13.14 7.92 8.38
N ALA A 324 13.54 6.76 7.86
CA ALA A 324 12.64 5.64 7.65
C ALA A 324 12.10 5.08 8.99
N GLY A 325 10.79 4.81 9.04
CA GLY A 325 10.17 4.10 10.16
C GLY A 325 9.97 4.92 11.45
N HIS A 326 9.79 6.25 11.35
CA HIS A 326 9.52 7.11 12.50
C HIS A 326 8.04 7.13 12.94
N SER A 327 7.78 7.43 14.21
CA SER A 327 6.41 7.66 14.73
C SER A 327 5.83 8.99 14.21
N PRO A 328 4.56 9.03 13.73
CA PRO A 328 3.90 10.27 13.29
C PRO A 328 3.84 11.38 14.36
N SER A 329 3.82 11.01 15.64
CA SER A 329 3.85 11.92 16.81
C SER A 329 5.09 12.82 16.87
N LEU A 330 6.15 12.49 16.13
CA LEU A 330 7.37 13.30 16.03
C LEU A 330 7.30 14.39 14.96
N ARG A 331 6.34 14.32 14.01
CA ARG A 331 6.30 15.21 12.84
C ARG A 331 5.97 16.65 13.22
N TYR A 332 6.28 17.55 12.28
CA TYR A 332 5.89 18.97 12.32
C TYR A 332 6.43 19.76 13.51
N GLN A 333 7.49 19.25 14.12
CA GLN A 333 8.10 19.82 15.31
C GLN A 333 9.59 20.04 15.07
N GLY A 334 9.95 20.69 13.96
CA GLY A 334 11.33 21.14 13.69
C GLY A 334 12.27 20.09 13.10
N LEU A 335 11.73 19.00 12.55
CA LEU A 335 12.46 18.01 11.74
C LEU A 335 11.65 17.76 10.45
N ALA A 336 12.32 17.65 9.31
CA ALA A 336 11.71 17.17 8.06
C ALA A 336 11.33 15.69 8.22
N HIS A 337 10.50 15.13 7.33
CA HIS A 337 10.14 13.71 7.41
C HIS A 337 10.12 13.03 6.04
N THR A 338 10.26 11.70 6.02
CA THR A 338 10.12 10.87 4.81
C THR A 338 8.96 9.88 4.93
N GLU A 339 8.47 9.39 3.80
CA GLU A 339 7.41 8.39 3.75
C GLU A 339 7.86 7.12 3.01
N PHE A 340 7.27 5.98 3.40
CA PHE A 340 7.54 4.68 2.79
C PHE A 340 6.29 4.16 2.10
N LEU A 341 6.39 3.77 0.82
CA LEU A 341 5.25 3.28 0.05
C LEU A 341 5.20 1.75 -0.03
N GLY A 342 6.34 1.09 -0.24
CA GLY A 342 6.41 -0.38 -0.35
C GLY A 342 5.71 -0.92 -1.61
N LEU A 343 5.87 -0.25 -2.75
CA LEU A 343 5.11 -0.51 -3.98
C LEU A 343 5.43 -1.89 -4.59
N GLY A 344 6.69 -2.29 -4.57
CA GLY A 344 7.17 -3.56 -5.07
C GLY A 344 6.99 -4.68 -4.05
N ALA A 345 7.44 -4.48 -2.81
CA ALA A 345 7.34 -5.50 -1.76
C ALA A 345 5.88 -5.82 -1.43
N GLY A 346 5.02 -4.80 -1.38
CA GLY A 346 3.57 -4.97 -1.18
C GLY A 346 2.93 -5.78 -2.30
N PHE A 347 3.18 -5.42 -3.56
CA PHE A 347 2.64 -6.16 -4.70
C PHE A 347 3.18 -7.59 -4.82
N ALA A 348 4.45 -7.80 -4.47
CA ALA A 348 5.07 -9.13 -4.44
C ALA A 348 4.41 -10.09 -3.42
N GLY A 349 3.67 -9.57 -2.43
CA GLY A 349 2.91 -10.39 -1.49
C GLY A 349 1.81 -11.22 -2.18
N SER A 350 1.20 -10.68 -3.23
CA SER A 350 0.14 -11.35 -4.01
C SER A 350 0.64 -11.88 -5.35
N TYR A 351 1.50 -11.10 -6.03
CA TYR A 351 1.99 -11.38 -7.38
C TYR A 351 3.52 -11.35 -7.43
N PRO A 352 4.21 -12.28 -6.76
CA PRO A 352 5.67 -12.32 -6.76
C PRO A 352 6.20 -12.76 -8.12
N LEU A 353 7.18 -12.05 -8.67
CA LEU A 353 8.12 -12.63 -9.63
C LEU A 353 9.05 -13.58 -8.89
N ALA A 354 9.71 -13.06 -7.84
CA ALA A 354 10.47 -13.83 -6.88
C ALA A 354 9.75 -13.79 -5.52
N PRO A 355 9.46 -14.94 -4.90
CA PRO A 355 8.78 -14.99 -3.61
C PRO A 355 9.66 -14.43 -2.50
N ARG A 356 9.01 -13.98 -1.41
CA ARG A 356 9.71 -13.56 -0.20
C ARG A 356 10.36 -14.76 0.48
N VAL A 357 11.68 -14.75 0.59
CA VAL A 357 12.44 -15.79 1.34
C VAL A 357 12.70 -15.36 2.79
N HIS A 358 13.03 -14.08 3.00
CA HIS A 358 13.31 -13.52 4.33
C HIS A 358 12.52 -12.22 4.56
N TRP A 359 13.03 -11.09 4.05
CA TRP A 359 12.46 -9.78 4.28
C TRP A 359 11.61 -9.27 3.10
N THR A 360 12.15 -9.30 1.88
CA THR A 360 11.47 -8.82 0.67
C THR A 360 11.34 -9.93 -0.38
N GLY A 361 10.35 -9.76 -1.27
CA GLY A 361 10.27 -10.48 -2.55
C GLY A 361 10.55 -9.52 -3.70
N PHE A 362 10.28 -9.93 -4.93
CA PHE A 362 10.31 -9.05 -6.10
C PHE A 362 8.96 -9.06 -6.83
N PRO A 363 8.38 -7.90 -7.19
CA PRO A 363 7.07 -7.85 -7.84
C PRO A 363 7.11 -8.38 -9.27
N ASN A 364 6.04 -9.05 -9.71
CA ASN A 364 5.81 -9.31 -11.13
C ASN A 364 5.36 -8.01 -11.82
N VAL A 365 6.33 -7.18 -12.22
CA VAL A 365 6.07 -5.88 -12.86
C VAL A 365 5.38 -5.99 -14.22
N PHE A 366 5.36 -7.18 -14.83
CA PHE A 366 4.65 -7.45 -16.08
C PHE A 366 3.16 -7.75 -15.85
N HIS A 367 2.76 -8.03 -14.62
CA HIS A 367 1.37 -8.28 -14.28
C HIS A 367 0.50 -7.05 -14.59
N PRO A 368 -0.67 -7.20 -15.24
CA PRO A 368 -1.51 -6.07 -15.65
C PRO A 368 -2.05 -5.25 -14.47
N LYS A 369 -2.16 -5.86 -13.28
CA LYS A 369 -2.57 -5.16 -12.04
C LYS A 369 -1.46 -4.33 -11.38
N PHE A 370 -0.19 -4.45 -11.79
CA PHE A 370 0.90 -3.72 -11.13
C PHE A 370 0.77 -2.18 -11.25
N PRO A 371 0.46 -1.60 -12.43
CA PRO A 371 0.16 -0.17 -12.53
C PRO A 371 -1.02 0.27 -11.66
N GLN A 372 -2.12 -0.49 -11.67
CA GLN A 372 -3.32 -0.20 -10.89
C GLN A 372 -3.04 -0.20 -9.39
N TYR A 373 -2.23 -1.16 -8.93
CA TYR A 373 -1.76 -1.21 -7.55
C TYR A 373 -0.97 0.04 -7.18
N CYS A 374 0.00 0.43 -8.02
CA CYS A 374 0.83 1.60 -7.75
C CYS A 374 0.01 2.89 -7.70
N GLU A 375 -0.95 3.05 -8.62
CA GLU A 375 -1.86 4.19 -8.65
C GLU A 375 -2.72 4.25 -7.37
N LYS A 376 -3.30 3.12 -6.94
CA LYS A 376 -4.08 3.08 -5.69
C LYS A 376 -3.25 3.43 -4.45
N VAL A 377 -2.04 2.89 -4.34
CA VAL A 377 -1.14 3.22 -3.22
C VAL A 377 -0.79 4.71 -3.26
N ALA A 378 -0.45 5.27 -4.43
CA ALA A 378 -0.15 6.70 -4.58
C ALA A 378 -1.36 7.59 -4.27
N GLN A 379 -2.56 7.22 -4.72
CA GLN A 379 -3.80 7.93 -4.39
C GLN A 379 -4.03 7.96 -2.88
N GLN A 380 -3.80 6.86 -2.18
CA GLN A 380 -4.07 6.73 -0.74
C GLN A 380 -2.97 7.33 0.14
N ARG A 381 -1.71 7.23 -0.28
CA ARG A 381 -0.54 7.59 0.56
C ARG A 381 0.13 8.89 0.13
N CYS A 382 0.08 9.25 -1.15
CA CYS A 382 0.71 10.46 -1.67
C CYS A 382 -0.29 11.63 -1.76
N ALA A 383 -1.47 11.42 -2.35
CA ALA A 383 -2.43 12.51 -2.54
C ALA A 383 -2.79 13.29 -1.25
N PRO A 384 -2.95 12.65 -0.07
CA PRO A 384 -3.22 13.38 1.18
C PRO A 384 -2.04 14.21 1.71
N ASN A 385 -0.84 14.01 1.17
CA ASN A 385 0.40 14.66 1.61
C ASN A 385 0.99 15.59 0.55
N LYS A 386 0.36 15.73 -0.63
CA LYS A 386 0.87 16.51 -1.77
C LYS A 386 1.22 17.97 -1.47
N ASP A 387 0.61 18.54 -0.42
CA ASP A 387 0.79 19.92 0.01
C ASP A 387 1.61 20.04 1.31
N ASP A 388 2.23 18.95 1.80
CA ASP A 388 3.02 18.93 3.05
C ASP A 388 4.44 19.51 2.87
N PRO A 389 4.73 20.77 3.26
CA PRO A 389 6.06 21.32 3.05
C PRO A 389 7.16 20.64 3.90
N TRP A 390 6.79 19.84 4.90
CA TRP A 390 7.74 19.14 5.76
C TRP A 390 8.17 17.79 5.21
N LEU A 391 7.43 17.24 4.24
CA LEU A 391 7.75 15.97 3.63
C LEU A 391 8.92 16.17 2.66
N LEU A 392 9.99 15.43 2.87
CA LEU A 392 11.15 15.42 1.99
C LEU A 392 10.85 14.63 0.72
N GLY A 393 10.23 13.46 0.86
CA GLY A 393 9.94 12.57 -0.26
C GLY A 393 9.51 11.16 0.13
N TYR A 394 9.30 10.34 -0.90
CA TYR A 394 8.86 8.95 -0.78
C TYR A 394 9.97 7.97 -1.14
N PHE A 395 10.24 7.02 -0.24
CA PHE A 395 10.90 5.78 -0.61
C PHE A 395 9.90 4.87 -1.33
N LEU A 396 10.31 4.33 -2.48
CA LEU A 396 9.51 3.37 -3.23
C LEU A 396 9.43 2.06 -2.46
N ASP A 397 10.59 1.53 -2.06
CA ASP A 397 10.76 0.24 -1.38
C ASP A 397 12.05 0.18 -0.56
N ASN A 398 12.27 -0.92 0.16
CA ASN A 398 13.52 -1.24 0.86
C ASN A 398 14.11 -2.52 0.26
N GLU A 399 15.37 -2.50 -0.18
CA GLU A 399 16.15 -3.72 -0.42
C GLU A 399 15.42 -4.81 -1.21
N LEU A 400 14.78 -4.44 -2.34
CA LEU A 400 14.17 -5.43 -3.22
C LEU A 400 15.21 -6.42 -3.77
N GLU A 401 14.75 -7.61 -4.13
CA GLU A 401 15.59 -8.73 -4.58
C GLU A 401 16.13 -8.56 -6.02
N TRP A 402 16.83 -7.47 -6.30
CA TRP A 402 17.32 -7.10 -7.65
C TRP A 402 18.29 -8.12 -8.26
N TYR A 403 19.06 -8.82 -7.43
CA TYR A 403 19.91 -9.93 -7.87
C TYR A 403 19.13 -11.24 -8.02
N GLY A 404 17.89 -11.32 -7.54
CA GLY A 404 17.18 -12.57 -7.30
C GLY A 404 17.69 -13.31 -6.06
N LYS A 405 16.98 -14.39 -5.70
CA LYS A 405 17.32 -15.27 -4.57
C LYS A 405 17.24 -16.75 -4.96
N PRO A 406 17.89 -17.65 -4.19
CA PRO A 406 17.70 -19.09 -4.31
C PRO A 406 16.20 -19.47 -4.30
N PRO A 407 15.81 -20.55 -5.00
CA PRO A 407 16.69 -21.46 -5.76
C PRO A 407 17.16 -20.90 -7.11
N GLU A 408 16.49 -19.90 -7.68
CA GLU A 408 16.78 -19.46 -9.05
C GLU A 408 17.95 -18.50 -9.19
N GLY A 409 18.25 -17.70 -8.16
CA GLY A 409 19.43 -16.84 -8.08
C GLY A 409 19.51 -15.66 -9.07
N HIS A 410 18.55 -15.50 -10.00
CA HIS A 410 18.42 -14.32 -10.86
C HIS A 410 16.98 -14.17 -11.39
N LEU A 411 16.48 -12.94 -11.50
CA LEU A 411 15.07 -12.65 -11.82
C LEU A 411 14.61 -13.16 -13.20
N LEU A 412 15.52 -13.27 -14.17
CA LEU A 412 15.25 -13.94 -15.45
C LEU A 412 14.81 -15.40 -15.26
N TYR A 413 15.51 -16.16 -14.40
CA TYR A 413 15.14 -17.56 -14.17
C TYR A 413 13.86 -17.67 -13.34
N TRP A 414 13.59 -16.71 -12.45
CA TRP A 414 12.29 -16.60 -11.80
C TRP A 414 11.15 -16.35 -12.81
N ALA A 415 11.35 -15.51 -13.83
CA ALA A 415 10.37 -15.36 -14.91
C ALA A 415 10.23 -16.66 -15.71
N MET A 416 11.33 -17.38 -15.92
CA MET A 416 11.34 -18.66 -16.63
C MET A 416 10.69 -19.81 -15.83
N SER A 417 10.63 -19.75 -14.51
CA SER A 417 9.98 -20.81 -13.73
C SER A 417 8.48 -20.65 -13.61
N LYS A 418 7.93 -19.51 -14.05
CA LYS A 418 6.48 -19.28 -14.04
C LYS A 418 5.72 -20.14 -15.06
N PRO A 419 4.42 -20.40 -14.83
CA PRO A 419 3.53 -21.02 -15.81
C PRO A 419 3.50 -20.26 -17.15
N ALA A 420 3.08 -20.94 -18.22
CA ALA A 420 3.04 -20.41 -19.58
C ALA A 420 2.19 -19.13 -19.72
N GLU A 421 1.10 -19.08 -18.95
CA GLU A 421 0.13 -17.99 -18.90
C GLU A 421 0.59 -16.80 -18.05
N ASP A 422 1.65 -16.94 -17.25
CA ASP A 422 2.11 -15.85 -16.39
C ASP A 422 2.69 -14.70 -17.23
N PRO A 423 2.29 -13.44 -16.97
CA PRO A 423 2.79 -12.28 -17.71
C PRO A 423 4.32 -12.13 -17.74
N ALA A 424 5.04 -12.57 -16.69
CA ALA A 424 6.50 -12.53 -16.67
C ALA A 424 7.12 -13.57 -17.61
N LYS A 425 6.56 -14.78 -17.66
CA LYS A 425 6.96 -15.81 -18.62
C LYS A 425 6.75 -15.34 -20.05
N GLN A 426 5.58 -14.79 -20.33
CA GLN A 426 5.24 -14.26 -21.64
C GLN A 426 6.16 -13.11 -22.04
N ALA A 427 6.46 -12.19 -21.12
CA ALA A 427 7.39 -11.10 -21.35
C ALA A 427 8.81 -11.58 -21.64
N LEU A 428 9.29 -12.61 -20.93
CA LEU A 428 10.62 -13.19 -21.17
C LEU A 428 10.70 -13.86 -22.55
N VAL A 429 9.69 -14.64 -22.95
CA VAL A 429 9.65 -15.26 -24.27
C VAL A 429 9.58 -14.19 -25.37
N ALA A 430 8.76 -13.15 -25.18
CA ALA A 430 8.70 -12.02 -26.11
C ALA A 430 10.03 -11.28 -26.22
N PHE A 431 10.75 -11.09 -25.10
CA PHE A 431 12.09 -10.53 -25.08
C PHE A 431 13.06 -11.34 -25.94
N PHE A 432 13.10 -12.67 -25.78
CA PHE A 432 13.95 -13.52 -26.62
C PHE A 432 13.56 -13.48 -28.09
N ARG A 433 12.26 -13.51 -28.40
CA ARG A 433 11.75 -13.41 -29.78
C ARG A 433 12.18 -12.11 -30.46
N GLN A 434 12.16 -11.00 -29.74
CA GLN A 434 12.60 -9.70 -30.27
C GLN A 434 14.13 -9.63 -30.41
N ARG A 435 14.87 -10.28 -29.50
CA ARG A 435 16.32 -10.22 -29.41
C ARG A 435 17.03 -11.03 -30.50
N TYR A 436 16.51 -12.22 -30.81
CA TYR A 436 17.15 -13.18 -31.69
C TYR A 436 16.46 -13.22 -33.07
N LYS A 437 17.28 -13.19 -34.13
CA LYS A 437 16.80 -13.23 -35.52
C LYS A 437 16.09 -14.55 -35.87
N ASP A 438 16.58 -15.65 -35.30
CA ASP A 438 16.03 -17.00 -35.45
C ASP A 438 16.28 -17.83 -34.17
N ILE A 439 15.58 -18.96 -34.05
CA ILE A 439 15.69 -19.85 -32.90
C ILE A 439 17.05 -20.55 -32.81
N ALA A 440 17.75 -20.74 -33.94
CA ALA A 440 19.05 -21.38 -33.94
C ALA A 440 20.11 -20.51 -33.24
N ALA A 441 20.01 -19.19 -33.37
CA ALA A 441 20.85 -18.25 -32.63
C ALA A 441 20.59 -18.29 -31.13
N PHE A 442 19.32 -18.34 -30.71
CA PHE A 442 18.96 -18.53 -29.31
C PHE A 442 19.50 -19.86 -28.76
N ASN A 443 19.29 -20.96 -29.48
CA ASN A 443 19.76 -22.29 -29.11
C ASN A 443 21.28 -22.34 -28.89
N ARG A 444 22.06 -21.66 -29.75
CA ARG A 444 23.52 -21.54 -29.56
C ARG A 444 23.89 -20.72 -28.33
N ALA A 445 23.21 -19.59 -28.09
CA ALA A 445 23.49 -18.72 -26.95
C ALA A 445 23.13 -19.40 -25.61
N TRP A 446 22.01 -20.11 -25.56
CA TRP A 446 21.45 -20.65 -24.31
C TRP A 446 21.71 -22.15 -24.13
N GLY A 447 22.37 -22.82 -25.08
CA GLY A 447 22.65 -24.26 -25.00
C GLY A 447 21.39 -25.12 -25.05
N THR A 448 20.38 -24.69 -25.81
CA THR A 448 19.09 -25.37 -25.94
C THR A 448 18.92 -26.00 -27.32
N GLN A 449 17.85 -26.79 -27.50
CA GLN A 449 17.46 -27.39 -28.80
C GLN A 449 15.95 -27.26 -29.02
N VAL A 450 15.38 -26.10 -28.70
CA VAL A 450 13.95 -25.86 -28.87
C VAL A 450 13.61 -25.59 -30.34
N ALA A 451 12.41 -25.98 -30.77
CA ALA A 451 11.97 -25.87 -32.16
C ALA A 451 11.64 -24.42 -32.57
N ASP A 452 11.09 -23.63 -31.65
CA ASP A 452 10.75 -22.22 -31.80
C ASP A 452 10.71 -21.54 -30.41
N PHE A 453 10.33 -20.27 -30.35
CA PHE A 453 10.22 -19.54 -29.09
C PHE A 453 8.99 -19.96 -28.26
N GLU A 454 7.93 -20.47 -28.88
CA GLU A 454 6.73 -20.94 -28.13
C GLU A 454 7.04 -22.19 -27.31
N ALA A 455 7.97 -23.02 -27.79
CA ALA A 455 8.49 -24.16 -27.06
C ALA A 455 9.20 -23.79 -25.74
N LEU A 456 9.45 -22.49 -25.46
CA LEU A 456 9.93 -22.01 -24.16
C LEU A 456 8.82 -21.84 -23.11
N LEU A 457 7.57 -21.65 -23.53
CA LEU A 457 6.43 -21.45 -22.64
C LEU A 457 6.23 -22.61 -21.64
N PRO A 458 6.23 -23.90 -22.07
CA PRO A 458 6.04 -25.02 -21.16
C PRO A 458 7.29 -25.37 -20.32
N LEU A 459 8.46 -24.80 -20.62
CA LEU A 459 9.67 -25.07 -19.86
C LEU A 459 9.65 -24.31 -18.53
N THR A 460 10.15 -24.92 -17.47
CA THR A 460 10.26 -24.31 -16.13
C THR A 460 11.67 -23.80 -15.80
N GLY A 461 12.60 -23.90 -16.74
CA GLY A 461 13.98 -23.47 -16.55
C GLY A 461 14.75 -23.36 -17.85
N LEU A 462 15.93 -22.74 -17.77
CA LEU A 462 16.91 -22.65 -18.84
C LEU A 462 18.28 -23.11 -18.32
N PRO A 463 19.15 -23.61 -19.20
CA PRO A 463 20.54 -23.87 -18.84
C PRO A 463 21.21 -22.61 -18.29
N ARG A 464 22.13 -22.78 -17.34
CA ARG A 464 22.96 -21.68 -16.80
C ARG A 464 24.11 -21.37 -17.75
N ALA A 465 23.77 -20.94 -18.96
CA ALA A 465 24.74 -20.68 -20.03
C ALA A 465 25.67 -19.52 -19.68
N ASP A 466 26.96 -19.72 -19.91
CA ASP A 466 28.08 -18.79 -19.69
C ASP A 466 28.52 -18.07 -20.99
N THR A 467 27.72 -18.19 -22.06
CA THR A 467 27.95 -17.43 -23.28
C THR A 467 27.78 -15.93 -23.02
N LYS A 468 28.53 -15.11 -23.76
CA LYS A 468 28.43 -13.64 -23.68
C LYS A 468 27.02 -13.16 -24.01
N GLU A 469 26.35 -13.83 -24.93
CA GLU A 469 24.97 -13.55 -25.32
C GLU A 469 24.00 -13.81 -24.16
N ALA A 470 24.11 -14.95 -23.48
CA ALA A 470 23.25 -15.27 -22.34
C ALA A 470 23.53 -14.35 -21.13
N GLU A 471 24.78 -13.98 -20.89
CA GLU A 471 25.15 -12.96 -19.88
C GLU A 471 24.49 -11.61 -20.19
N LYS A 472 24.61 -11.16 -21.44
CA LYS A 472 23.99 -9.90 -21.88
C LYS A 472 22.48 -9.95 -21.76
N ASP A 473 21.85 -11.05 -22.18
CA ASP A 473 20.39 -11.21 -22.09
C ASP A 473 19.89 -11.16 -20.63
N ARG A 474 20.62 -11.76 -19.68
CA ARG A 474 20.32 -11.65 -18.25
C ARG A 474 20.33 -10.20 -17.79
N ALA A 475 21.39 -9.45 -18.13
CA ALA A 475 21.54 -8.06 -17.76
C ALA A 475 20.48 -7.16 -18.42
N ASP A 476 20.21 -7.36 -19.71
CA ASP A 476 19.23 -6.58 -20.48
C ASP A 476 17.79 -6.84 -19.99
N PHE A 477 17.43 -8.09 -19.70
CA PHE A 477 16.11 -8.43 -19.17
C PHE A 477 15.92 -7.85 -17.76
N LEU A 478 16.97 -7.85 -16.93
CA LEU A 478 16.94 -7.15 -15.65
C LEU A 478 16.78 -5.63 -15.83
N GLY A 479 17.44 -5.04 -16.83
CA GLY A 479 17.24 -3.65 -17.23
C GLY A 479 15.78 -3.36 -17.62
N LEU A 480 15.14 -4.25 -18.38
CA LEU A 480 13.72 -4.14 -18.73
C LEU A 480 12.81 -4.19 -17.50
N LEU A 481 13.07 -5.11 -16.57
CA LEU A 481 12.37 -5.19 -15.28
C LEU A 481 12.50 -3.88 -14.49
N ALA A 482 13.72 -3.36 -14.35
CA ALA A 482 14.00 -2.14 -13.61
C ALA A 482 13.36 -0.90 -14.27
N GLU A 483 13.48 -0.77 -15.59
CA GLU A 483 12.87 0.30 -16.37
C GLU A 483 11.35 0.34 -16.15
N ARG A 484 10.69 -0.82 -16.22
CA ARG A 484 9.24 -0.93 -16.03
C ARG A 484 8.84 -0.63 -14.57
N TYR A 485 9.58 -1.15 -13.61
CA TYR A 485 9.36 -0.89 -12.18
C TYR A 485 9.40 0.61 -11.87
N PHE A 486 10.51 1.27 -12.21
CA PHE A 486 10.69 2.69 -11.88
C PHE A 486 9.75 3.58 -12.68
N ALA A 487 9.51 3.30 -13.97
CA ALA A 487 8.57 4.08 -14.77
C ALA A 487 7.15 4.08 -14.17
N ILE A 488 6.64 2.90 -13.81
CA ILE A 488 5.26 2.75 -13.30
C ILE A 488 5.12 3.39 -11.92
N THR A 489 6.03 3.06 -11.00
CA THR A 489 5.97 3.54 -9.62
C THR A 489 6.09 5.06 -9.53
N THR A 490 7.04 5.65 -10.28
CA THR A 490 7.24 7.11 -10.26
C THR A 490 6.12 7.85 -10.97
N ALA A 491 5.58 7.32 -12.08
CA ALA A 491 4.43 7.93 -12.75
C ALA A 491 3.19 7.98 -11.84
N ALA A 492 2.91 6.89 -11.12
CA ALA A 492 1.80 6.82 -10.17
C ALA A 492 1.94 7.88 -9.05
N ILE A 493 3.14 8.03 -8.48
CA ILE A 493 3.40 9.07 -7.47
C ILE A 493 3.18 10.45 -8.07
N ARG A 494 3.78 10.74 -9.23
CA ARG A 494 3.70 12.06 -9.88
C ARG A 494 2.28 12.48 -10.25
N GLN A 495 1.40 11.52 -10.56
CA GLN A 495 -0.01 11.78 -10.84
C GLN A 495 -0.76 12.29 -9.61
N HIS A 496 -0.40 11.84 -8.41
CA HIS A 496 -1.08 12.17 -7.16
C HIS A 496 -0.32 13.18 -6.29
N ASP A 497 0.98 13.31 -6.51
CA ASP A 497 1.90 14.23 -5.83
C ASP A 497 3.04 14.66 -6.78
N PRO A 498 2.87 15.82 -7.47
CA PRO A 498 3.91 16.33 -8.35
C PRO A 498 5.03 17.07 -7.60
N ASN A 499 4.93 17.26 -6.28
CA ASN A 499 5.76 18.19 -5.52
C ASN A 499 6.93 17.52 -4.80
N HIS A 500 6.73 16.33 -4.24
CA HIS A 500 7.70 15.69 -3.34
C HIS A 500 8.75 14.84 -4.05
N LEU A 501 9.94 14.70 -3.44
CA LEU A 501 11.03 13.93 -4.05
C LEU A 501 10.75 12.42 -4.07
N ILE A 502 11.24 11.75 -5.11
CA ILE A 502 11.29 10.30 -5.21
C ILE A 502 12.69 9.84 -4.79
N LEU A 503 12.74 9.08 -3.70
CA LEU A 503 13.97 8.78 -2.95
C LEU A 503 14.58 7.41 -3.31
N GLY A 504 14.09 6.73 -4.34
CA GLY A 504 14.56 5.41 -4.75
C GLY A 504 14.09 4.28 -3.84
N CYS A 505 14.84 3.17 -3.86
CA CYS A 505 14.44 1.90 -3.23
C CYS A 505 15.51 1.28 -2.30
N ARG A 506 16.40 2.11 -1.74
CA ARG A 506 17.37 1.73 -0.68
C ARG A 506 18.07 0.42 -0.99
N PHE A 507 18.92 0.41 -2.03
CA PHE A 507 19.60 -0.83 -2.45
C PHE A 507 20.46 -1.40 -1.30
N ALA A 508 20.42 -2.73 -1.10
CA ALA A 508 21.19 -3.43 -0.07
C ALA A 508 22.67 -3.53 -0.48
N GLY A 509 23.48 -2.54 -0.12
CA GLY A 509 24.89 -2.43 -0.48
C GLY A 509 25.10 -2.04 -1.94
N ASN A 510 24.60 -2.84 -2.88
CA ASN A 510 24.70 -2.60 -4.31
C ASN A 510 23.49 -3.15 -5.08
N ALA A 511 23.40 -2.82 -6.36
CA ALA A 511 22.50 -3.39 -7.34
C ALA A 511 23.23 -3.55 -8.69
N PRO A 512 22.72 -4.37 -9.62
CA PRO A 512 23.27 -4.45 -10.97
C PRO A 512 23.24 -3.10 -11.70
N GLU A 513 24.21 -2.84 -12.57
CA GLU A 513 24.36 -1.55 -13.29
C GLU A 513 23.06 -1.09 -13.97
N ALA A 514 22.37 -2.00 -14.65
CA ALA A 514 21.12 -1.68 -15.35
C ALA A 514 20.03 -1.14 -14.39
N VAL A 515 20.02 -1.60 -13.14
CA VAL A 515 19.09 -1.15 -12.11
C VAL A 515 19.46 0.25 -11.62
N TRP A 516 20.74 0.55 -11.42
CA TRP A 516 21.22 1.89 -11.08
C TRP A 516 20.89 2.92 -12.16
N ARG A 517 21.09 2.56 -13.43
CA ARG A 517 20.76 3.41 -14.58
C ARG A 517 19.26 3.72 -14.64
N ALA A 518 18.42 2.70 -14.44
CA ALA A 518 16.97 2.88 -14.39
C ALA A 518 16.57 3.78 -13.20
N ALA A 519 17.11 3.53 -12.00
CA ALA A 519 16.84 4.37 -10.83
C ALA A 519 17.20 5.84 -11.08
N GLY A 520 18.36 6.11 -11.69
CA GLY A 520 18.83 7.46 -12.02
C GLY A 520 17.96 8.21 -13.03
N LYS A 521 17.29 7.48 -13.92
CA LYS A 521 16.35 8.05 -14.89
C LYS A 521 15.08 8.58 -14.23
N TYR A 522 14.59 7.91 -13.19
CA TYR A 522 13.25 8.12 -12.64
C TYR A 522 13.21 8.74 -11.24
N CYS A 523 14.24 8.52 -10.42
CA CYS A 523 14.29 9.05 -9.05
C CYS A 523 14.98 10.41 -9.03
N ASP A 524 14.57 11.29 -8.11
CA ASP A 524 15.26 12.56 -7.88
C ASP A 524 16.53 12.34 -7.06
N ILE A 525 16.48 11.40 -6.11
CA ILE A 525 17.59 10.93 -5.27
C ILE A 525 17.62 9.41 -5.34
N VAL A 526 18.79 8.81 -5.54
CA VAL A 526 18.94 7.34 -5.50
C VAL A 526 19.54 6.93 -4.16
N SER A 527 18.86 6.04 -3.44
CA SER A 527 19.25 5.63 -2.08
C SER A 527 19.88 4.25 -2.03
N VAL A 528 20.80 4.08 -1.06
CA VAL A 528 21.54 2.85 -0.81
C VAL A 528 21.80 2.66 0.69
N ASN A 529 21.66 1.43 1.16
CA ASN A 529 22.03 0.99 2.49
C ASN A 529 23.46 0.45 2.44
N ILE A 530 24.36 0.94 3.29
CA ILE A 530 25.77 0.53 3.28
C ILE A 530 26.19 0.23 4.73
N TYR A 531 26.56 -1.02 4.99
CA TYR A 531 27.15 -1.44 6.25
C TYR A 531 28.64 -1.73 6.03
N PRO A 532 29.51 -0.70 6.10
CA PRO A 532 30.89 -0.85 5.68
C PRO A 532 31.76 -1.49 6.76
N ARG A 533 32.92 -2.01 6.34
CA ARG A 533 34.00 -2.34 7.26
C ARG A 533 34.78 -1.08 7.60
N VAL A 534 35.20 -0.95 8.85
CA VAL A 534 36.07 0.12 9.32
C VAL A 534 37.42 -0.44 9.74
N ASP A 535 38.46 0.28 9.38
CA ASP A 535 39.78 0.13 9.97
C ASP A 535 39.93 1.21 11.05
N LEU A 536 39.82 0.80 12.31
CA LEU A 536 39.89 1.73 13.44
C LEU A 536 41.31 2.25 13.70
N GLU A 537 42.35 1.52 13.31
CA GLU A 537 43.74 1.98 13.46
C GLU A 537 44.05 3.10 12.48
N ARG A 538 43.45 3.01 11.29
CA ARG A 538 43.58 4.03 10.23
C ARG A 538 42.51 5.11 10.26
N GLU A 539 41.48 4.94 11.07
CA GLU A 539 40.27 5.78 11.08
C GLU A 539 39.60 5.84 9.68
N GLU A 540 39.62 4.73 8.95
CA GLU A 540 39.17 4.64 7.55
C GLU A 540 37.91 3.79 7.40
N VAL A 541 36.97 4.24 6.57
CA VAL A 541 35.82 3.46 6.11
C VAL A 541 36.17 2.82 4.77
N LEU A 542 36.22 1.49 4.71
CA LEU A 542 36.78 0.78 3.56
C LEU A 542 35.76 0.62 2.42
N GLY A 543 36.15 1.07 1.21
CA GLY A 543 35.46 0.77 -0.05
C GLY A 543 34.16 1.55 -0.32
N VAL A 544 33.77 2.48 0.55
CA VAL A 544 32.53 3.25 0.38
C VAL A 544 32.65 4.29 -0.73
N GLU A 545 33.79 4.99 -0.82
CA GLU A 545 34.03 6.00 -1.86
C GLU A 545 33.94 5.38 -3.26
N GLU A 546 34.68 4.29 -3.51
CA GLU A 546 34.65 3.58 -4.80
C GLU A 546 33.24 3.10 -5.17
N LEU A 547 32.49 2.59 -4.18
CA LEU A 547 31.12 2.14 -4.38
C LEU A 547 30.20 3.30 -4.79
N LEU A 548 30.29 4.44 -4.09
CA LEU A 548 29.47 5.61 -4.36
C LEU A 548 29.86 6.29 -5.68
N GLU A 549 31.14 6.36 -6.02
CA GLU A 549 31.62 6.87 -7.31
C GLU A 549 31.09 6.03 -8.46
N ARG A 550 31.18 4.70 -8.35
CA ARG A 550 30.64 3.78 -9.36
C ARG A 550 29.12 3.89 -9.47
N ALA A 551 28.41 3.92 -8.34
CA ALA A 551 26.96 4.12 -8.32
C ALA A 551 26.56 5.45 -8.99
N TYR A 552 27.28 6.54 -8.70
CA TYR A 552 27.04 7.85 -9.31
C TYR A 552 27.31 7.82 -10.82
N SER A 553 28.36 7.13 -11.27
CA SER A 553 28.67 6.99 -12.71
C SER A 553 27.53 6.37 -13.52
N TRP A 554 26.68 5.56 -12.88
CA TRP A 554 25.52 4.94 -13.49
C TRP A 554 24.23 5.72 -13.29
N ALA A 555 23.97 6.18 -12.07
CA ALA A 555 22.73 6.86 -11.70
C ALA A 555 22.69 8.32 -12.19
N GLN A 556 23.83 9.02 -12.19
CA GLN A 556 23.92 10.44 -12.55
C GLN A 556 22.89 11.33 -11.80
N ARG A 557 22.65 10.99 -10.53
CA ARG A 557 21.73 11.64 -9.59
C ARG A 557 22.36 11.73 -8.21
N PRO A 558 21.93 12.66 -7.34
CA PRO A 558 22.39 12.69 -5.96
C PRO A 558 22.11 11.34 -5.27
N LEU A 559 23.11 10.87 -4.53
CA LEU A 559 23.03 9.63 -3.77
C LEU A 559 22.69 9.93 -2.30
N MET A 560 21.95 9.02 -1.67
CA MET A 560 21.62 9.08 -0.25
C MET A 560 21.99 7.75 0.40
N VAL A 561 22.90 7.79 1.37
CA VAL A 561 23.15 6.64 2.26
C VAL A 561 22.06 6.64 3.32
N THR A 562 21.25 5.59 3.34
CA THR A 562 20.04 5.54 4.16
C THR A 562 20.16 4.67 5.40
N GLU A 563 21.05 3.68 5.39
CA GLU A 563 21.39 2.87 6.55
C GLU A 563 22.90 2.67 6.60
N TRP A 564 23.43 2.73 7.81
CA TRP A 564 24.79 2.32 8.17
C TRP A 564 24.85 2.16 9.69
N SER A 565 25.74 1.31 10.19
CA SER A 565 26.00 1.20 11.62
C SER A 565 27.35 0.55 11.91
N PHE A 566 27.88 0.82 13.11
CA PHE A 566 29.05 0.15 13.68
C PHE A 566 28.67 -0.46 15.03
N PRO A 567 28.18 -1.72 15.04
CA PRO A 567 27.81 -2.38 16.29
C PRO A 567 29.05 -2.81 17.07
N ALA A 568 28.99 -2.72 18.40
CA ALA A 568 29.97 -3.26 19.32
C ALA A 568 29.31 -4.24 20.30
N LEU A 569 30.03 -5.26 20.75
CA LEU A 569 29.48 -6.32 21.62
C LEU A 569 29.39 -5.90 23.10
N ASP A 570 30.03 -4.78 23.47
CA ASP A 570 29.98 -4.14 24.79
C ASP A 570 28.91 -3.04 24.89
N ALA A 571 28.08 -2.89 23.85
CA ALA A 571 27.00 -1.90 23.75
C ALA A 571 25.78 -2.21 24.62
#